data_AF-A0A3L7VN89-F1
#
_entry.id   AF-A0A3L7VN89-F1
#
_cell.length_a   1.000
_cell.length_b   1.000
_cell.length_c   1.000
_cell.angle_alpha   90.00
_cell.angle_beta   90.00
_cell.angle_gamma   90.00
#
_symmetry.space_group_name_H-M   'P 1'
#
loop_
_entity.id
_entity.type
_entity.pdbx_description
1 polymer ?
#
loop_
_entity_poly.entity_id
_entity_poly.type
_entity_poly.pdbx_seq_one_letter_code
_entity_poly.pdbx_strand_id
1 'polypeptide(L)'
;MVARLRFWTTVDCLRNCMVEERRGNNCCLPDAGHVFNVPGTMESCPTYFCLSPQDRLLLLKRRACCLLATISLLAGVVVRGQDVAAEKKAEPPRVAMCVPLGVPAGETTKMVVRGWALDTATEVRSSSPQIVFKVLSAASVAVPNGQDAKQVGNTQLELEVTVVEGVEPCDVTLTVVAPTGESPAHALLIGSVHPLVADSEPNDGFRQAQPIQTPQAVDGQIHGDKNVDVFSFDLADPQSVTIEVLARRHGSGLDSLLTVFDHRGKIVAVNDDHDGTTDSRISAELAAGKYFISLQDAHDHGGPAHPYRLVIQRIQ
;
A
#
# COMPACT_ATOMS: atom_id res chain seq x y z
N MET A 1 28.44 44.41 29.23
CA MET A 1 28.10 42.97 29.12
C MET A 1 26.82 42.89 28.29
N VAL A 2 26.95 42.53 27.01
CA VAL A 2 25.87 42.63 26.01
C VAL A 2 24.94 41.44 26.15
N ALA A 3 23.67 41.69 26.44
CA ALA A 3 22.61 40.69 26.50
C ALA A 3 22.10 40.36 25.08
N ARG A 4 22.14 39.08 24.70
CA ARG A 4 21.57 38.56 23.46
C ARG A 4 20.07 38.36 23.63
N LEU A 5 19.27 39.06 22.82
CA LEU A 5 17.86 38.75 22.58
C LEU A 5 17.75 37.46 21.76
N ARG A 6 16.89 36.52 22.20
CA ARG A 6 16.37 35.43 21.37
C ARG A 6 14.92 35.75 20.99
N PHE A 7 14.65 35.77 19.69
CA PHE A 7 13.31 35.87 19.11
C PHE A 7 12.62 34.50 19.17
N TRP A 8 11.36 34.49 19.60
CA TRP A 8 10.44 33.35 19.50
C TRP A 8 9.39 33.67 18.42
N THR A 9 9.04 32.68 17.60
CA THR A 9 8.04 32.79 16.52
C THR A 9 6.72 32.11 16.89
N THR A 10 5.68 32.49 16.17
CA THR A 10 4.23 32.44 16.45
C THR A 10 3.56 31.05 16.43
N VAL A 11 4.24 29.96 16.81
CA VAL A 11 3.66 28.60 16.69
C VAL A 11 3.62 27.81 18.01
N ASP A 12 4.28 28.30 19.07
CA ASP A 12 4.24 27.64 20.39
C ASP A 12 2.99 27.97 21.24
N CYS A 13 2.02 28.70 20.67
CA CYS A 13 0.76 29.05 21.35
C CYS A 13 -0.43 28.16 20.96
N LEU A 14 -0.24 27.17 20.06
CA LEU A 14 -1.33 26.31 19.55
C LEU A 14 -1.23 24.83 19.99
N ARG A 15 -0.45 24.52 21.04
CA ARG A 15 -0.27 23.13 21.50
C ARG A 15 -0.87 22.76 22.87
N ASN A 16 -1.65 23.64 23.50
CA ASN A 16 -2.34 23.32 24.77
C ASN A 16 -3.86 23.58 24.77
N CYS A 17 -4.47 23.84 23.61
CA CYS A 17 -5.93 23.86 23.47
C CYS A 17 -6.38 22.61 22.74
N MET A 18 -6.66 21.55 23.49
CA MET A 18 -7.67 20.50 23.24
C MET A 18 -7.23 19.24 23.97
N VAL A 19 -7.75 19.04 25.19
CA VAL A 19 -8.32 17.77 25.70
C VAL A 19 -8.81 18.03 27.13
N GLU A 20 -10.07 17.63 27.38
CA GLU A 20 -10.83 17.66 28.65
C GLU A 20 -11.69 18.90 28.98
N GLU A 21 -12.79 19.03 28.23
CA GLU A 21 -14.03 19.63 28.75
C GLU A 21 -15.07 18.51 28.93
N ARG A 22 -15.06 17.84 30.10
CA ARG A 22 -16.18 17.04 30.60
C ARG A 22 -16.68 17.68 31.91
N ARG A 23 -17.93 18.16 31.85
CA ARG A 23 -18.88 18.32 32.96
C ARG A 23 -18.54 19.40 34.00
N GLY A 24 -19.23 20.53 33.85
CA GLY A 24 -20.25 20.99 34.82
C GLY A 24 -19.83 21.34 36.25
N ASN A 25 -20.12 22.59 36.59
CA ASN A 25 -20.31 23.19 37.92
C ASN A 25 -19.10 23.87 38.59
N ASN A 26 -19.30 25.18 38.81
CA ASN A 26 -18.85 26.05 39.91
C ASN A 26 -17.37 25.97 40.36
N CYS A 27 -16.67 27.11 40.33
CA CYS A 27 -16.35 27.88 41.55
C CYS A 27 -15.34 29.02 41.29
N CYS A 28 -15.74 30.22 41.70
CA CYS A 28 -15.00 31.25 42.43
C CYS A 28 -13.55 31.63 42.04
N LEU A 29 -13.37 32.90 41.66
CA LEU A 29 -12.12 33.69 41.79
C LEU A 29 -11.79 33.96 43.28
N PRO A 30 -10.55 34.38 43.61
CA PRO A 30 -10.37 35.83 43.86
C PRO A 30 -9.01 36.45 43.45
N ASP A 31 -9.14 37.71 43.02
CA ASP A 31 -8.31 38.92 43.17
C ASP A 31 -6.83 38.91 43.62
N ALA A 32 -6.01 39.60 42.82
CA ALA A 32 -5.10 40.71 43.21
C ALA A 32 -4.57 41.33 41.88
N GLY A 33 -4.64 42.62 41.55
CA GLY A 33 -4.68 43.84 42.34
C GLY A 33 -3.37 44.61 42.12
N HIS A 34 -3.23 45.38 41.03
CA HIS A 34 -2.30 46.53 40.96
C HIS A 34 -2.68 47.52 39.85
N VAL A 35 -2.82 48.78 40.26
CA VAL A 35 -3.23 49.97 39.51
C VAL A 35 -1.98 50.75 39.08
N PHE A 36 -1.92 51.19 37.82
CA PHE A 36 -1.07 52.32 37.38
C PHE A 36 -1.90 53.27 36.52
N ASN A 37 -1.75 54.58 36.77
CA ASN A 37 -2.65 55.66 36.39
C ASN A 37 -2.05 56.54 35.25
N VAL A 38 -2.71 56.51 34.08
CA VAL A 38 -3.03 57.46 32.96
C VAL A 38 -2.20 58.77 32.73
N PRO A 39 -2.18 59.35 31.50
CA PRO A 39 -3.26 60.27 31.06
C PRO A 39 -3.67 60.27 29.56
N GLY A 40 -4.97 60.49 29.30
CA GLY A 40 -5.59 61.10 28.10
C GLY A 40 -6.06 60.14 26.98
N THR A 41 -7.29 60.18 26.43
CA THR A 41 -8.46 61.06 26.53
C THR A 41 -9.70 60.30 25.98
N MET A 42 -10.86 60.51 26.62
CA MET A 42 -12.27 60.50 26.17
C MET A 42 -12.61 59.87 24.79
N GLU A 43 -13.63 59.03 24.62
CA GLU A 43 -15.07 59.29 24.77
C GLU A 43 -15.83 57.93 24.84
N SER A 44 -16.53 57.65 25.94
CA SER A 44 -17.99 57.71 26.14
C SER A 44 -18.82 56.56 25.52
N CYS A 45 -19.31 55.72 26.44
CA CYS A 45 -20.29 54.67 26.29
C CYS A 45 -21.67 55.22 26.73
N PRO A 46 -22.80 54.88 26.09
CA PRO A 46 -24.10 55.05 26.69
C PRO A 46 -24.54 53.74 27.34
N THR A 47 -24.57 53.75 28.67
CA THR A 47 -25.49 52.97 29.50
C THR A 47 -26.78 53.80 29.66
N TYR A 48 -27.97 53.37 30.05
CA TYR A 48 -28.59 52.19 30.66
C TYR A 48 -30.05 52.19 30.17
N PHE A 49 -30.79 51.08 30.27
CA PHE A 49 -32.03 51.06 31.07
C PHE A 49 -32.56 49.63 31.20
N CYS A 50 -32.59 49.16 32.44
CA CYS A 50 -33.34 47.98 32.87
C CYS A 50 -34.84 48.26 32.76
N LEU A 51 -35.60 47.30 32.23
CA LEU A 51 -37.04 47.23 32.46
C LEU A 51 -37.41 45.82 32.94
N SER A 52 -38.29 45.84 33.94
CA SER A 52 -38.77 44.74 34.79
C SER A 52 -39.72 43.77 34.06
N PRO A 53 -39.94 42.56 34.61
CA PRO A 53 -40.59 41.46 33.92
C PRO A 53 -42.12 41.50 34.05
N GLN A 54 -42.78 42.42 33.34
CA GLN A 54 -44.21 42.35 32.97
C GLN A 54 -44.34 43.00 31.58
N ASP A 55 -45.34 42.59 30.78
CA ASP A 55 -45.62 43.06 29.39
C ASP A 55 -45.04 42.20 28.24
N ARG A 56 -44.88 40.90 28.48
CA ARG A 56 -44.99 39.88 27.41
C ARG A 56 -46.46 39.48 27.21
N LEU A 57 -47.27 40.35 26.62
CA LEU A 57 -48.55 39.98 25.98
C LEU A 57 -49.11 41.22 25.29
N LEU A 58 -49.70 41.07 24.10
CA LEU A 58 -50.36 42.13 23.27
C LEU A 58 -49.50 42.79 22.18
N LEU A 59 -48.93 41.99 21.28
CA LEU A 59 -48.65 42.40 19.89
C LEU A 59 -49.27 41.40 18.89
N LEU A 60 -50.50 40.96 19.20
CA LEU A 60 -51.42 40.42 18.21
C LEU A 60 -52.33 41.56 17.73
N LYS A 61 -52.49 41.69 16.41
CA LYS A 61 -53.50 42.48 15.69
C LYS A 61 -53.31 44.01 15.67
N ARG A 62 -52.64 44.52 14.62
CA ARG A 62 -53.08 45.66 13.77
C ARG A 62 -51.90 46.17 12.94
N ARG A 63 -51.89 45.87 11.64
CA ARG A 63 -51.46 46.74 10.51
C ARG A 63 -51.28 45.89 9.26
N ALA A 64 -52.42 45.52 8.68
CA ALA A 64 -52.53 45.19 7.27
C ALA A 64 -52.67 46.50 6.46
N CYS A 65 -52.30 46.43 5.17
CA CYS A 65 -52.54 47.40 4.10
C CYS A 65 -51.69 48.67 4.07
N CYS A 66 -50.71 48.71 3.16
CA CYS A 66 -50.48 49.75 2.13
C CYS A 66 -49.00 49.78 1.67
N LEU A 67 -48.66 49.05 0.61
CA LEU A 67 -48.14 49.62 -0.66
C LEU A 67 -47.85 48.46 -1.64
N LEU A 68 -48.70 48.37 -2.65
CA LEU A 68 -48.48 47.64 -3.88
C LEU A 68 -47.52 48.45 -4.78
N ALA A 69 -46.84 47.73 -5.67
CA ALA A 69 -46.12 48.22 -6.86
C ALA A 69 -44.64 48.65 -6.71
N THR A 70 -43.75 47.66 -6.66
CA THR A 70 -42.57 47.64 -7.55
C THR A 70 -42.49 46.30 -8.26
N ILE A 71 -42.22 46.40 -9.55
CA ILE A 71 -42.44 45.40 -10.59
C ILE A 71 -41.19 44.54 -10.76
N SER A 72 -41.44 43.23 -10.80
CA SER A 72 -40.86 42.22 -11.68
C SER A 72 -39.46 42.48 -12.27
N LEU A 73 -38.46 41.75 -11.76
CA LEU A 73 -37.52 40.98 -12.61
C LEU A 73 -36.73 39.99 -11.73
N LEU A 74 -37.33 38.85 -11.42
CA LEU A 74 -36.64 37.62 -11.02
C LEU A 74 -37.68 36.50 -11.09
N ALA A 75 -38.18 36.26 -12.32
CA ALA A 75 -38.77 34.97 -12.63
C ALA A 75 -37.65 33.95 -12.44
N GLY A 76 -37.72 33.22 -11.32
CA GLY A 76 -36.86 32.09 -11.06
C GLY A 76 -37.01 31.09 -12.20
N VAL A 77 -36.03 31.09 -13.10
CA VAL A 77 -35.73 29.88 -13.87
C VAL A 77 -35.19 28.90 -12.84
N VAL A 78 -36.09 28.13 -12.23
CA VAL A 78 -35.73 26.86 -11.63
C VAL A 78 -35.33 25.98 -12.81
N VAL A 79 -34.08 26.13 -13.27
CA VAL A 79 -33.42 25.06 -13.99
C VAL A 79 -33.40 23.93 -12.97
N ARG A 80 -34.32 22.97 -13.12
CA ARG A 80 -34.06 21.62 -12.63
C ARG A 80 -32.83 21.19 -13.41
N GLY A 81 -31.65 21.50 -12.85
CA GLY A 81 -30.46 20.75 -13.16
C GLY A 81 -30.85 19.32 -12.85
N GLN A 82 -31.13 18.55 -13.90
CA GLN A 82 -30.97 17.12 -13.78
C GLN A 82 -29.50 17.01 -13.42
N ASP A 83 -29.22 16.79 -12.13
CA ASP A 83 -28.00 16.15 -11.70
C ASP A 83 -28.04 14.78 -12.38
N VAL A 84 -27.65 14.75 -13.66
CA VAL A 84 -27.22 13.53 -14.32
C VAL A 84 -25.98 13.20 -13.54
N ALA A 85 -26.15 12.34 -12.53
CA ALA A 85 -25.05 11.70 -11.85
C ALA A 85 -24.13 11.23 -12.97
N ALA A 86 -22.96 11.87 -13.10
CA ALA A 86 -22.01 11.50 -14.12
C ALA A 86 -21.77 10.00 -13.93
N GLU A 87 -22.20 9.20 -14.91
CA GLU A 87 -21.94 7.77 -14.89
C GLU A 87 -20.44 7.63 -14.70
N LYS A 88 -20.05 7.06 -13.54
CA LYS A 88 -18.66 6.87 -13.19
C LYS A 88 -18.10 5.93 -14.25
N LYS A 89 -17.36 6.50 -15.22
CA LYS A 89 -16.80 5.76 -16.35
C LYS A 89 -16.07 4.54 -15.81
N ALA A 90 -16.52 3.36 -16.22
CA ALA A 90 -15.94 2.12 -15.74
C ALA A 90 -14.43 2.11 -16.01
N GLU A 91 -13.65 1.84 -14.97
CA GLU A 91 -12.19 1.81 -15.07
C GLU A 91 -11.75 0.56 -15.85
N PRO A 92 -10.69 0.67 -16.67
CA PRO A 92 -10.14 -0.50 -17.35
C PRO A 92 -9.57 -1.51 -16.34
N PRO A 93 -9.49 -2.79 -16.70
CA PRO A 93 -8.94 -3.81 -15.81
C PRO A 93 -7.49 -3.49 -15.46
N ARG A 94 -7.09 -3.81 -14.23
CA ARG A 94 -5.70 -3.66 -13.77
C ARG A 94 -5.28 -4.89 -13.01
N VAL A 95 -4.18 -5.49 -13.43
CA VAL A 95 -3.56 -6.63 -12.74
C VAL A 95 -2.67 -6.10 -11.63
N ALA A 96 -2.85 -6.62 -10.41
CA ALA A 96 -1.98 -6.36 -9.28
C ALA A 96 -0.85 -7.39 -9.22
N MET A 97 -1.19 -8.68 -9.26
CA MET A 97 -0.26 -9.79 -9.07
C MET A 97 -0.78 -11.09 -9.68
N CYS A 98 0.12 -12.06 -9.82
CA CYS A 98 -0.16 -13.45 -10.17
C CYS A 98 0.37 -14.39 -9.09
N VAL A 99 -0.38 -15.45 -8.79
CA VAL A 99 -0.02 -16.50 -7.83
C VAL A 99 -0.25 -17.87 -8.49
N PRO A 100 0.77 -18.73 -8.66
CA PRO A 100 2.17 -18.52 -8.29
C PRO A 100 2.83 -17.38 -9.08
N LEU A 101 3.97 -16.87 -8.59
CA LEU A 101 4.72 -15.77 -9.23
C LEU A 101 5.27 -16.18 -10.61
N GLY A 102 5.72 -17.44 -10.72
CA GLY A 102 6.22 -18.03 -11.94
C GLY A 102 5.49 -19.31 -12.32
N VAL A 103 5.50 -19.62 -13.61
CA VAL A 103 4.89 -20.83 -14.18
C VAL A 103 6.00 -21.73 -14.74
N PRO A 104 6.06 -23.02 -14.38
CA PRO A 104 7.04 -23.95 -14.95
C PRO A 104 6.81 -24.13 -16.46
N ALA A 105 7.89 -24.37 -17.20
CA ALA A 105 7.81 -24.65 -18.63
C ALA A 105 7.28 -26.07 -18.90
N GLY A 106 6.54 -26.25 -19.99
CA GLY A 106 6.07 -27.58 -20.44
C GLY A 106 4.88 -28.17 -19.66
N GLU A 107 4.33 -27.44 -18.69
CA GLU A 107 3.20 -27.91 -17.88
C GLU A 107 2.00 -26.98 -17.95
N THR A 108 0.82 -27.53 -17.63
CA THR A 108 -0.39 -26.75 -17.43
C THR A 108 -0.56 -26.44 -15.94
N THR A 109 -0.52 -25.16 -15.59
CA THR A 109 -0.57 -24.69 -14.19
C THR A 109 -1.81 -23.85 -13.94
N LYS A 110 -2.47 -24.07 -12.79
CA LYS A 110 -3.53 -23.17 -12.32
C LYS A 110 -2.90 -21.94 -11.68
N MET A 111 -3.36 -20.77 -12.09
CA MET A 111 -2.85 -19.49 -11.61
C MET A 111 -4.01 -18.58 -11.25
N VAL A 112 -3.84 -17.87 -10.13
CA VAL A 112 -4.78 -16.85 -9.66
C VAL A 112 -4.20 -15.49 -9.97
N VAL A 113 -4.96 -14.65 -10.66
CA VAL A 113 -4.62 -13.26 -10.94
C VAL A 113 -5.53 -12.37 -10.09
N ARG A 114 -4.94 -11.45 -9.33
CA ARG A 114 -5.71 -10.49 -8.52
C ARG A 114 -5.53 -9.08 -9.04
N GLY A 115 -6.53 -8.24 -8.81
CA GLY A 115 -6.50 -6.85 -9.25
C GLY A 115 -7.85 -6.16 -9.19
N TRP A 116 -8.06 -5.21 -10.10
CA TRP A 116 -9.25 -4.36 -10.17
C TRP A 116 -9.98 -4.56 -11.50
N ALA A 117 -11.31 -4.59 -11.45
CA ALA A 117 -12.20 -4.76 -12.60
C ALA A 117 -11.90 -6.02 -13.46
N LEU A 118 -11.39 -7.09 -12.83
CA LEU A 118 -11.11 -8.37 -13.51
C LEU A 118 -12.34 -9.27 -13.62
N ASP A 119 -13.41 -8.98 -12.88
CA ASP A 119 -14.67 -9.74 -12.82
C ASP A 119 -15.47 -9.72 -14.13
N THR A 120 -15.14 -8.79 -15.04
CA THR A 120 -15.73 -8.69 -16.38
C THR A 120 -14.77 -9.14 -17.48
N ALA A 121 -13.63 -9.75 -17.13
CA ALA A 121 -12.64 -10.21 -18.10
C ALA A 121 -13.21 -11.28 -19.04
N THR A 122 -12.95 -11.13 -20.33
CA THR A 122 -13.39 -12.06 -21.38
C THR A 122 -12.24 -12.88 -21.94
N GLU A 123 -11.03 -12.33 -21.96
CA GLU A 123 -9.85 -12.95 -22.56
C GLU A 123 -8.60 -12.51 -21.80
N VAL A 124 -7.57 -13.37 -21.81
CA VAL A 124 -6.22 -13.02 -21.35
C VAL A 124 -5.23 -13.37 -22.46
N ARG A 125 -4.39 -12.40 -22.82
CA ARG A 125 -3.40 -12.53 -23.90
C ARG A 125 -1.98 -12.57 -23.33
N SER A 126 -1.12 -13.34 -23.99
CA SER A 126 0.32 -13.33 -23.75
C SER A 126 1.04 -12.54 -24.84
N SER A 127 2.22 -11.98 -24.53
CA SER A 127 3.17 -11.51 -25.55
C SER A 127 3.79 -12.64 -26.37
N SER A 128 3.78 -13.88 -25.85
CA SER A 128 4.33 -15.05 -26.54
C SER A 128 3.24 -16.01 -27.01
N PRO A 129 3.26 -16.48 -28.26
CA PRO A 129 2.30 -17.48 -28.75
C PRO A 129 2.50 -18.87 -28.11
N GLN A 130 3.63 -19.09 -27.41
CA GLN A 130 3.93 -20.35 -26.73
C GLN A 130 3.25 -20.47 -25.36
N ILE A 131 2.51 -19.44 -24.95
CA ILE A 131 1.84 -19.37 -23.65
C ILE A 131 0.38 -19.05 -23.89
N VAL A 132 -0.47 -19.98 -23.51
CA VAL A 132 -1.91 -19.90 -23.72
C VAL A 132 -2.61 -19.81 -22.37
N PHE A 133 -3.48 -18.82 -22.24
CA PHE A 133 -4.32 -18.63 -21.06
C PHE A 133 -5.75 -19.09 -21.35
N LYS A 134 -6.33 -19.82 -20.41
CA LYS A 134 -7.74 -20.17 -20.40
C LYS A 134 -8.37 -19.63 -19.12
N VAL A 135 -9.36 -18.76 -19.28
CA VAL A 135 -10.13 -18.21 -18.16
C VAL A 135 -11.04 -19.30 -17.61
N LEU A 136 -10.90 -19.63 -16.33
CA LEU A 136 -11.76 -20.58 -15.61
C LEU A 136 -12.90 -19.85 -14.90
N SER A 137 -12.58 -18.77 -14.19
CA SER A 137 -13.58 -17.96 -13.47
C SER A 137 -13.10 -16.52 -13.30
N ALA A 138 -14.04 -15.58 -13.23
CA ALA A 138 -13.80 -14.16 -12.99
C ALA A 138 -14.83 -13.69 -11.95
N ALA A 139 -14.38 -13.13 -10.83
CA ALA A 139 -15.27 -12.78 -9.72
C ALA A 139 -14.75 -11.62 -8.86
N SER A 140 -15.68 -10.94 -8.20
CA SER A 140 -15.38 -10.09 -7.04
C SER A 140 -15.07 -10.97 -5.84
N VAL A 141 -13.87 -10.81 -5.24
CA VAL A 141 -13.40 -11.63 -4.12
C VAL A 141 -12.87 -10.70 -3.04
N ALA A 142 -13.21 -10.99 -1.79
CA ALA A 142 -12.70 -10.24 -0.64
C ALA A 142 -11.15 -10.26 -0.62
N VAL A 143 -10.59 -9.25 0.03
CA VAL A 143 -9.14 -9.13 0.18
C VAL A 143 -8.64 -10.16 1.21
N PRO A 144 -7.61 -10.97 0.90
CA PRO A 144 -7.05 -11.93 1.85
C PRO A 144 -6.52 -11.25 3.11
N ASN A 145 -6.73 -11.87 4.27
CA ASN A 145 -6.11 -11.52 5.56
C ASN A 145 -6.18 -10.03 5.96
N GLY A 146 -7.18 -9.26 5.49
CA GLY A 146 -7.29 -7.84 5.81
C GLY A 146 -6.23 -6.95 5.16
N GLN A 147 -5.54 -7.42 4.12
CA GLN A 147 -4.60 -6.62 3.33
C GLN A 147 -5.28 -5.39 2.72
N ASP A 148 -4.49 -4.38 2.31
CA ASP A 148 -5.04 -3.18 1.69
C ASP A 148 -5.57 -3.50 0.28
N ALA A 149 -6.87 -3.26 0.06
CA ALA A 149 -7.51 -3.41 -1.25
C ALA A 149 -6.85 -2.55 -2.34
N LYS A 150 -6.11 -1.50 -1.97
CA LYS A 150 -5.32 -0.67 -2.89
C LYS A 150 -4.02 -1.34 -3.37
N GLN A 151 -3.57 -2.38 -2.69
CA GLN A 151 -2.38 -3.13 -3.07
C GLN A 151 -2.73 -4.39 -3.87
N VAL A 152 -3.74 -5.14 -3.42
CA VAL A 152 -4.01 -6.49 -3.93
C VAL A 152 -5.29 -6.61 -4.75
N GLY A 153 -6.10 -5.55 -4.79
CA GLY A 153 -7.35 -5.54 -5.52
C GLY A 153 -8.48 -6.38 -4.90
N ASN A 154 -9.69 -6.10 -5.36
CA ASN A 154 -10.96 -6.68 -4.88
C ASN A 154 -11.63 -7.61 -5.91
N THR A 155 -10.94 -7.92 -7.00
CA THR A 155 -11.38 -8.86 -8.02
C THR A 155 -10.30 -9.90 -8.28
N GLN A 156 -10.73 -11.09 -8.71
CA GLN A 156 -9.89 -12.24 -8.94
C GLN A 156 -10.29 -12.93 -10.25
N LEU A 157 -9.28 -13.42 -10.96
CA LEU A 157 -9.41 -14.24 -12.16
C LEU A 157 -8.65 -15.54 -11.92
N GLU A 158 -9.32 -16.67 -12.09
CA GLU A 158 -8.67 -17.99 -12.08
C GLU A 158 -8.38 -18.41 -13.51
N LEU A 159 -7.12 -18.73 -13.77
CA LEU A 159 -6.61 -19.08 -15.08
C LEU A 159 -6.00 -20.47 -15.05
N GLU A 160 -6.09 -21.14 -16.19
CA GLU A 160 -5.25 -22.27 -16.54
C GLU A 160 -4.23 -21.76 -17.57
N VAL A 161 -2.95 -21.83 -17.21
CA VAL A 161 -1.82 -21.40 -18.05
C VAL A 161 -1.19 -22.65 -18.64
N THR A 162 -1.11 -22.73 -19.97
CA THR A 162 -0.39 -23.80 -20.66
C THR A 162 0.85 -23.21 -21.30
N VAL A 163 2.02 -23.69 -20.88
CA VAL A 163 3.31 -23.34 -21.47
C VAL A 163 3.76 -24.49 -22.36
N VAL A 164 4.03 -24.21 -23.62
CA VAL A 164 4.53 -25.21 -24.57
C VAL A 164 5.86 -25.79 -24.05
N GLU A 165 6.08 -27.08 -24.28
CA GLU A 165 7.33 -27.75 -23.91
C GLU A 165 8.54 -27.14 -24.66
N GLY A 166 9.68 -27.02 -23.99
CA GLY A 166 10.91 -26.47 -24.57
C GLY A 166 10.96 -24.94 -24.68
N VAL A 167 10.04 -24.23 -24.02
CA VAL A 167 10.16 -22.77 -23.84
C VAL A 167 11.33 -22.47 -22.92
N GLU A 168 12.29 -21.70 -23.43
CA GLU A 168 13.40 -21.19 -22.62
C GLU A 168 12.89 -20.24 -21.53
N PRO A 169 13.50 -20.24 -20.34
CA PRO A 169 13.11 -19.35 -19.25
C PRO A 169 13.12 -17.89 -19.69
N CYS A 170 12.02 -17.18 -19.46
CA CYS A 170 11.86 -15.79 -19.89
C CYS A 170 10.79 -15.05 -19.09
N ASP A 171 10.82 -13.71 -19.21
CA ASP A 171 9.70 -12.86 -18.80
C ASP A 171 8.79 -12.63 -20.00
N VAL A 172 7.51 -12.95 -19.81
CA VAL A 172 6.44 -12.62 -20.78
C VAL A 172 5.49 -11.61 -20.17
N THR A 173 4.63 -11.02 -20.99
CA THR A 173 3.57 -10.16 -20.48
C THR A 173 2.21 -10.82 -20.58
N LEU A 174 1.38 -10.53 -19.60
CA LEU A 174 -0.02 -10.89 -19.50
C LEU A 174 -0.87 -9.62 -19.62
N THR A 175 -1.84 -9.63 -20.52
CA THR A 175 -2.81 -8.54 -20.71
C THR A 175 -4.22 -9.08 -20.57
N VAL A 176 -5.02 -8.49 -19.68
CA VAL A 176 -6.43 -8.84 -19.47
C VAL A 176 -7.29 -7.96 -20.36
N VAL A 177 -8.21 -8.57 -21.11
CA VAL A 177 -9.16 -7.88 -21.99
C VAL A 177 -10.55 -7.99 -21.38
N ALA A 178 -11.20 -6.84 -21.18
CA ALA A 178 -12.56 -6.71 -20.70
C ALA A 178 -13.34 -5.70 -21.57
N PRO A 179 -14.69 -5.66 -21.50
CA PRO A 179 -15.49 -4.66 -22.23
C PRO A 179 -15.13 -3.21 -21.87
N THR A 180 -14.55 -2.98 -20.69
CA THR A 180 -14.11 -1.65 -20.22
C THR A 180 -12.73 -1.24 -20.77
N GLY A 181 -12.00 -2.16 -21.41
CA GLY A 181 -10.70 -1.91 -22.01
C GLY A 181 -9.70 -3.05 -21.78
N GLU A 182 -8.45 -2.79 -22.14
CA GLU A 182 -7.33 -3.71 -21.88
C GLU A 182 -6.53 -3.23 -20.67
N SER A 183 -5.97 -4.18 -19.91
CA SER A 183 -5.07 -3.86 -18.81
C SER A 183 -3.71 -3.41 -19.32
N PRO A 184 -2.93 -2.66 -18.51
CA PRO A 184 -1.50 -2.60 -18.72
C PRO A 184 -0.89 -4.00 -18.77
N ALA A 185 0.20 -4.14 -19.51
CA ALA A 185 0.98 -5.37 -19.56
C ALA A 185 1.56 -5.67 -18.17
N HIS A 186 1.32 -6.89 -17.68
CA HIS A 186 1.85 -7.39 -16.42
C HIS A 186 2.94 -8.43 -16.68
N ALA A 187 4.11 -8.30 -16.05
CA ALA A 187 5.19 -9.27 -16.21
C ALA A 187 4.83 -10.60 -15.55
N LEU A 188 5.12 -11.71 -16.23
CA LEU A 188 4.93 -13.08 -15.75
C LEU A 188 6.20 -13.87 -16.00
N LEU A 189 6.68 -14.53 -14.94
CA LEU A 189 7.90 -15.32 -14.98
C LEU A 189 7.63 -16.74 -15.51
N ILE A 190 8.41 -17.18 -16.50
CA ILE A 190 8.25 -18.50 -17.13
C ILE A 190 9.53 -19.31 -16.99
N GLY A 191 9.40 -20.55 -16.53
CA GLY A 191 10.52 -21.48 -16.34
C GLY A 191 11.55 -20.95 -15.36
N SER A 192 12.71 -21.60 -15.27
CA SER A 192 13.86 -21.13 -14.51
C SER A 192 15.13 -21.55 -15.21
N VAL A 193 16.14 -20.68 -15.26
CA VAL A 193 17.46 -21.00 -15.81
C VAL A 193 18.18 -22.04 -14.94
N HIS A 194 17.97 -21.97 -13.62
CA HIS A 194 18.59 -22.86 -12.64
C HIS A 194 17.58 -23.91 -12.15
N PRO A 195 18.05 -25.06 -11.63
CA PRO A 195 17.17 -26.07 -11.03
C PRO A 195 16.21 -25.41 -10.04
N LEU A 196 14.91 -25.54 -10.30
CA LEU A 196 13.86 -24.93 -9.50
C LEU A 196 13.38 -25.93 -8.44
N VAL A 197 13.35 -25.50 -7.19
CA VAL A 197 12.72 -26.23 -6.09
C VAL A 197 11.63 -25.38 -5.47
N ALA A 198 10.65 -26.01 -4.85
CA ALA A 198 9.71 -25.31 -3.99
C ALA A 198 10.36 -25.03 -2.63
N ASP A 199 9.94 -23.93 -2.03
CA ASP A 199 10.11 -23.68 -0.62
C ASP A 199 9.43 -24.79 0.21
N SER A 200 10.03 -25.12 1.37
CA SER A 200 9.65 -26.25 2.19
C SER A 200 9.68 -25.90 3.68
N GLU A 201 8.49 -25.63 4.21
CA GLU A 201 8.25 -25.28 5.61
C GLU A 201 8.30 -26.50 6.57
N PRO A 202 8.69 -26.31 7.85
CA PRO A 202 9.13 -25.06 8.46
C PRO A 202 10.59 -24.73 8.15
N ASN A 203 10.89 -23.47 7.80
CA ASN A 203 12.26 -22.98 7.63
C ASN A 203 12.52 -21.61 8.29
N ASP A 204 11.75 -21.27 9.32
CA ASP A 204 11.75 -19.99 10.07
C ASP A 204 13.05 -19.61 10.82
N GLY A 205 14.17 -20.31 10.62
CA GLY A 205 15.40 -20.06 11.36
C GLY A 205 16.59 -20.95 10.98
N PHE A 206 17.80 -20.56 11.41
CA PHE A 206 19.06 -21.21 11.01
C PHE A 206 19.14 -22.73 11.29
N ARG A 207 18.41 -23.23 12.30
CA ARG A 207 18.38 -24.67 12.63
C ARG A 207 17.44 -25.47 11.72
N GLN A 208 16.48 -24.80 11.10
CA GLN A 208 15.46 -25.36 10.21
C GLN A 208 15.72 -24.95 8.75
N ALA A 209 16.83 -24.27 8.48
CA ALA A 209 17.14 -23.73 7.17
C ALA A 209 17.05 -24.80 6.08
N GLN A 210 16.30 -24.51 5.02
CA GLN A 210 16.18 -25.38 3.87
C GLN A 210 17.54 -25.44 3.13
N PRO A 211 18.14 -26.63 2.95
CA PRO A 211 19.38 -26.75 2.20
C PRO A 211 19.11 -26.52 0.70
N ILE A 212 19.92 -25.65 0.09
CA ILE A 212 19.89 -25.34 -1.34
C ILE A 212 21.29 -25.49 -1.96
N GLN A 213 21.33 -25.61 -3.28
CA GLN A 213 22.55 -25.75 -4.08
C GLN A 213 22.90 -24.43 -4.77
N THR A 214 24.13 -24.31 -5.28
CA THR A 214 24.56 -23.18 -6.10
C THR A 214 25.06 -23.68 -7.47
N PRO A 215 24.40 -23.35 -8.59
CA PRO A 215 23.23 -22.48 -8.69
C PRO A 215 21.89 -23.19 -8.44
N GLN A 216 20.88 -22.44 -7.98
CA GLN A 216 19.50 -22.91 -7.73
C GLN A 216 18.51 -21.76 -7.75
N ALA A 217 17.25 -22.07 -8.08
CA ALA A 217 16.11 -21.19 -7.83
C ALA A 217 15.14 -21.84 -6.82
N VAL A 218 14.49 -21.03 -6.01
CA VAL A 218 13.47 -21.44 -5.04
C VAL A 218 12.21 -20.61 -5.26
N ASP A 219 11.08 -21.24 -5.54
CA ASP A 219 9.76 -20.59 -5.50
C ASP A 219 9.16 -20.73 -4.10
N GLY A 220 8.85 -19.61 -3.46
CA GLY A 220 8.30 -19.58 -2.11
C GLY A 220 7.30 -18.45 -1.91
N GLN A 221 6.84 -18.31 -0.66
CA GLN A 221 5.93 -17.26 -0.26
C GLN A 221 6.12 -16.94 1.22
N ILE A 222 6.29 -15.68 1.58
CA ILE A 222 6.24 -15.28 2.99
C ILE A 222 4.81 -15.51 3.48
N HIS A 223 4.61 -16.51 4.35
CA HIS A 223 3.29 -17.06 4.66
C HIS A 223 2.46 -16.18 5.59
N GLY A 224 3.09 -15.33 6.40
CA GLY A 224 2.42 -14.43 7.33
C GLY A 224 3.33 -13.36 7.89
N ASP A 225 2.77 -12.47 8.70
CA ASP A 225 3.55 -11.39 9.31
C ASP A 225 4.70 -11.94 10.15
N LYS A 226 5.88 -11.34 10.04
CA LYS A 226 7.12 -11.71 10.72
C LYS A 226 7.64 -13.13 10.42
N ASN A 227 7.12 -13.80 9.39
CA ASN A 227 7.74 -15.02 8.89
C ASN A 227 9.03 -14.67 8.11
N VAL A 228 10.01 -15.55 8.24
CA VAL A 228 11.36 -15.37 7.73
C VAL A 228 11.79 -16.70 7.14
N ASP A 229 11.96 -16.78 5.84
CA ASP A 229 12.38 -18.01 5.21
C ASP A 229 13.91 -18.08 5.21
N VAL A 230 14.44 -19.17 5.76
CA VAL A 230 15.89 -19.36 5.87
C VAL A 230 16.35 -20.51 4.98
N PHE A 231 17.35 -20.22 4.15
CA PHE A 231 18.04 -21.20 3.32
C PHE A 231 19.49 -21.37 3.75
N SER A 232 20.09 -22.53 3.48
CA SER A 232 21.51 -22.76 3.70
C SER A 232 22.19 -23.36 2.49
N PHE A 233 23.42 -22.94 2.22
CA PHE A 233 24.23 -23.45 1.11
C PHE A 233 25.70 -23.56 1.52
N ASP A 234 26.43 -24.42 0.83
CA ASP A 234 27.85 -24.68 1.08
C ASP A 234 28.68 -24.33 -0.16
N LEU A 235 29.82 -23.67 0.05
CA LEU A 235 30.83 -23.41 -0.97
C LEU A 235 32.07 -24.26 -0.67
N ALA A 236 32.48 -25.09 -1.63
CA ALA A 236 33.68 -25.92 -1.50
C ALA A 236 34.97 -25.10 -1.59
N ASP A 237 34.94 -24.01 -2.36
CA ASP A 237 36.08 -23.14 -2.66
C ASP A 237 35.61 -21.67 -2.62
N PRO A 238 36.52 -20.69 -2.48
CA PRO A 238 36.16 -19.28 -2.61
C PRO A 238 35.51 -18.98 -3.96
N GLN A 239 34.35 -18.33 -3.96
CA GLN A 239 33.55 -18.05 -5.15
C GLN A 239 32.77 -16.74 -5.03
N SER A 240 32.64 -16.04 -6.14
CA SER A 240 31.75 -14.89 -6.28
C SER A 240 30.33 -15.36 -6.59
N VAL A 241 29.36 -14.96 -5.78
CA VAL A 241 27.96 -15.35 -5.92
C VAL A 241 27.06 -14.13 -6.08
N THR A 242 25.97 -14.30 -6.82
CA THR A 242 24.82 -13.41 -6.80
C THR A 242 23.64 -14.15 -6.18
N ILE A 243 22.96 -13.48 -5.25
CA ILE A 243 21.71 -13.93 -4.65
C ILE A 243 20.69 -12.82 -4.94
N GLU A 244 19.65 -13.14 -5.69
CA GLU A 244 18.63 -12.18 -6.14
C GLU A 244 17.24 -12.70 -5.77
N VAL A 245 16.38 -11.79 -5.35
CA VAL A 245 14.95 -12.05 -5.15
C VAL A 245 14.20 -11.45 -6.34
N LEU A 246 13.32 -12.24 -6.95
CA LEU A 246 12.33 -11.75 -7.90
C LEU A 246 10.99 -11.73 -7.19
N ALA A 247 10.40 -10.54 -7.05
CA ALA A 247 9.10 -10.41 -6.40
C ALA A 247 8.35 -9.18 -6.93
N ARG A 248 8.71 -7.98 -6.47
CA ARG A 248 8.02 -6.72 -6.74
C ARG A 248 7.93 -6.42 -8.23
N ARG A 249 9.00 -6.67 -8.99
CA ARG A 249 9.01 -6.41 -10.44
C ARG A 249 8.05 -7.32 -11.23
N HIS A 250 7.57 -8.39 -10.62
CA HIS A 250 6.54 -9.31 -11.12
C HIS A 250 5.20 -9.18 -10.37
N GLY A 251 5.00 -8.06 -9.66
CA GLY A 251 3.73 -7.72 -9.00
C GLY A 251 3.56 -8.24 -7.58
N SER A 252 4.54 -8.92 -7.01
CA SER A 252 4.46 -9.34 -5.60
C SER A 252 4.34 -8.14 -4.67
N GLY A 253 3.61 -8.35 -3.57
CA GLY A 253 3.51 -7.43 -2.45
C GLY A 253 4.82 -7.31 -1.66
N LEU A 254 5.72 -8.29 -1.78
CA LEU A 254 6.97 -8.39 -1.03
C LEU A 254 7.92 -7.22 -1.34
N ASP A 255 8.29 -6.52 -0.27
CA ASP A 255 9.44 -5.64 -0.20
C ASP A 255 10.57 -6.45 0.44
N SER A 256 11.38 -7.09 -0.38
CA SER A 256 12.28 -8.15 0.11
C SER A 256 13.43 -7.54 0.90
N LEU A 257 13.74 -8.13 2.06
CA LEU A 257 14.96 -7.88 2.82
C LEU A 257 15.78 -9.17 2.83
N LEU A 258 16.93 -9.13 2.17
CA LEU A 258 17.85 -10.25 2.04
C LEU A 258 19.06 -10.05 2.96
N THR A 259 19.34 -11.03 3.81
CA THR A 259 20.55 -11.05 4.65
C THR A 259 21.32 -12.35 4.49
N VAL A 260 22.62 -12.25 4.26
CA VAL A 260 23.54 -13.41 4.20
C VAL A 260 24.36 -13.48 5.48
N PHE A 261 24.38 -14.66 6.10
CA PHE A 261 25.16 -14.95 7.29
C PHE A 261 26.23 -16.01 7.02
N ASP A 262 27.38 -15.90 7.70
CA ASP A 262 28.37 -16.98 7.77
C ASP A 262 27.95 -18.08 8.77
N HIS A 263 28.68 -19.20 8.78
CA HIS A 263 28.45 -20.31 9.71
C HIS A 263 28.49 -19.95 11.21
N ARG A 264 28.99 -18.77 11.59
CA ARG A 264 29.02 -18.28 12.98
C ARG A 264 27.87 -17.32 13.28
N GLY A 265 26.96 -17.10 12.32
CA GLY A 265 25.88 -16.13 12.43
C GLY A 265 26.34 -14.69 12.25
N LYS A 266 27.53 -14.45 11.68
CA LYS A 266 27.96 -13.09 11.36
C LYS A 266 27.32 -12.66 10.04
N ILE A 267 26.73 -11.48 10.02
CA ILE A 267 26.25 -10.84 8.78
C ILE A 267 27.44 -10.61 7.83
N VAL A 268 27.30 -11.13 6.63
CA VAL A 268 28.24 -10.96 5.52
C VAL A 268 27.78 -9.83 4.62
N ALA A 269 26.48 -9.80 4.28
CA ALA A 269 25.88 -8.80 3.43
C ALA A 269 24.38 -8.66 3.74
N VAL A 270 23.82 -7.48 3.47
CA VAL A 270 22.40 -7.15 3.58
C VAL A 270 22.04 -6.28 2.39
N ASN A 271 20.86 -6.50 1.82
CA ASN A 271 20.26 -5.60 0.85
C ASN A 271 18.73 -5.72 0.97
N ASP A 272 18.03 -4.62 0.76
CA ASP A 272 16.56 -4.52 0.68
C ASP A 272 16.12 -4.07 -0.73
N ASP A 273 16.86 -3.14 -1.35
CA ASP A 273 16.52 -2.61 -2.68
C ASP A 273 17.63 -2.81 -3.73
N HIS A 274 17.24 -3.09 -4.97
CA HIS A 274 18.14 -3.11 -6.13
C HIS A 274 17.48 -2.64 -7.44
N ASP A 275 18.28 -2.04 -8.33
CA ASP A 275 17.87 -1.60 -9.68
C ASP A 275 16.59 -0.74 -9.74
N GLY A 276 16.34 0.06 -8.70
CA GLY A 276 15.16 0.93 -8.60
C GLY A 276 13.86 0.20 -8.27
N THR A 277 13.97 -1.03 -7.77
CA THR A 277 12.86 -1.86 -7.27
C THR A 277 13.10 -2.22 -5.81
N THR A 278 12.07 -2.72 -5.12
CA THR A 278 12.18 -3.29 -3.76
C THR A 278 12.56 -4.78 -3.78
N ASP A 279 13.13 -5.23 -4.90
CA ASP A 279 13.70 -6.57 -5.02
C ASP A 279 15.17 -6.51 -4.62
N SER A 280 15.53 -7.35 -3.66
CA SER A 280 16.88 -7.44 -3.12
C SER A 280 17.83 -8.19 -4.05
N ARG A 281 19.07 -7.72 -4.13
CA ARG A 281 20.17 -8.43 -4.76
C ARG A 281 21.49 -8.20 -4.04
N ILE A 282 22.15 -9.30 -3.68
CA ILE A 282 23.49 -9.31 -3.11
C ILE A 282 24.47 -9.92 -4.12
N SER A 283 25.61 -9.26 -4.33
CA SER A 283 26.76 -9.83 -5.01
C SER A 283 27.97 -9.78 -4.09
N ALA A 284 28.58 -10.93 -3.81
CA ALA A 284 29.64 -11.02 -2.82
C ALA A 284 30.69 -12.08 -3.22
N GLU A 285 31.95 -11.79 -2.91
CA GLU A 285 33.01 -12.80 -2.90
C GLU A 285 33.00 -13.52 -1.56
N LEU A 286 32.73 -14.81 -1.59
CA LEU A 286 32.62 -15.64 -0.40
C LEU A 286 33.78 -16.63 -0.34
N ALA A 287 34.27 -16.93 0.86
CA ALA A 287 35.24 -17.99 1.07
C ALA A 287 34.54 -19.37 1.01
N ALA A 288 35.34 -20.44 1.00
CA ALA A 288 34.80 -21.78 1.23
C ALA A 288 34.14 -21.85 2.62
N GLY A 289 32.99 -22.51 2.71
CA GLY A 289 32.28 -22.73 3.96
C GLY A 289 30.76 -22.72 3.80
N LYS A 290 30.09 -22.86 4.95
CA LYS A 290 28.64 -22.83 5.07
C LYS A 290 28.12 -21.42 5.26
N TYR A 291 27.03 -21.09 4.56
CA TYR A 291 26.33 -19.82 4.63
C TYR A 291 24.83 -20.04 4.82
N PHE A 292 24.17 -18.99 5.30
CA PHE A 292 22.73 -18.92 5.44
C PHE A 292 22.20 -17.68 4.73
N ILE A 293 21.04 -17.81 4.11
CA ILE A 293 20.27 -16.73 3.52
C ILE A 293 19.02 -16.59 4.38
N SER A 294 18.75 -15.40 4.84
CA SER A 294 17.49 -15.02 5.49
C SER A 294 16.74 -14.11 4.54
N LEU A 295 15.50 -14.46 4.22
CA LEU A 295 14.60 -13.69 3.39
C LEU A 295 13.34 -13.37 4.18
N GLN A 296 12.97 -12.10 4.23
CA GLN A 296 11.73 -11.65 4.85
C GLN A 296 11.21 -10.40 4.13
N ASP A 297 10.03 -9.94 4.50
CA ASP A 297 9.56 -8.60 4.13
C ASP A 297 10.23 -7.54 5.02
N ALA A 298 10.66 -6.43 4.42
CA ALA A 298 11.31 -5.31 5.11
C ALA A 298 10.40 -4.61 6.12
N HIS A 299 9.07 -4.78 5.99
CA HIS A 299 8.05 -4.23 6.88
C HIS A 299 7.37 -5.31 7.74
N ASP A 300 7.95 -6.52 7.80
CA ASP A 300 7.43 -7.68 8.53
C ASP A 300 6.02 -8.13 8.09
N HIS A 301 5.59 -7.80 6.88
CA HIS A 301 4.31 -8.27 6.35
C HIS A 301 4.45 -9.65 5.69
N GLY A 302 3.34 -10.39 5.64
CA GLY A 302 3.27 -11.61 4.85
C GLY A 302 1.87 -11.98 4.41
N GLY A 303 1.76 -13.13 3.76
CA GLY A 303 0.50 -13.72 3.31
C GLY A 303 0.44 -13.93 1.80
N PRO A 304 -0.75 -14.28 1.25
CA PRO A 304 -0.92 -14.75 -0.13
C PRO A 304 -0.41 -13.81 -1.23
N ALA A 305 -0.17 -12.54 -0.89
CA ALA A 305 0.34 -11.53 -1.80
C ALA A 305 1.88 -11.41 -1.81
N HIS A 306 2.62 -12.25 -1.07
CA HIS A 306 4.08 -12.17 -0.96
C HIS A 306 4.79 -13.38 -1.56
N PRO A 307 4.42 -13.88 -2.76
CA PRO A 307 5.20 -14.91 -3.42
C PRO A 307 6.53 -14.32 -3.91
N TYR A 308 7.56 -15.15 -3.98
CA TYR A 308 8.87 -14.75 -4.46
C TYR A 308 9.53 -15.89 -5.21
N ARG A 309 10.55 -15.54 -6.01
CA ARG A 309 11.59 -16.48 -6.43
C ARG A 309 12.96 -16.02 -5.94
N LEU A 310 13.62 -16.84 -5.14
CA LEU A 310 15.01 -16.65 -4.76
C LEU A 310 15.91 -17.33 -5.81
N VAL A 311 16.93 -16.64 -6.30
CA VAL A 311 17.90 -17.18 -7.26
C VAL A 311 19.31 -17.01 -6.70
N ILE A 312 20.02 -18.11 -6.50
CA ILE A 312 21.45 -18.10 -6.17
C ILE A 312 22.26 -18.65 -7.35
N GLN A 313 23.31 -17.94 -7.73
CA GLN A 313 24.19 -18.35 -8.83
C GLN A 313 25.63 -17.85 -8.63
N ARG A 314 26.55 -18.47 -9.37
CA ARG A 314 27.93 -17.98 -9.47
C ARG A 314 28.01 -16.81 -10.43
N ILE A 315 28.86 -15.83 -10.12
CA ILE A 315 29.26 -14.81 -11.08
C ILE A 315 30.32 -15.47 -11.97
N GLN A 316 30.01 -15.61 -13.26
CA GLN A 316 30.93 -16.15 -14.27
C GLN A 316 31.96 -15.10 -14.70
#